data_AF-A0A1F6AQ13-F1
#
_entry.id   AF-A0A1F6AQ13-F1
#
_cell.length_a   1.000
_cell.length_b   1.000
_cell.length_c   1.000
_cell.angle_alpha   90.00
_cell.angle_beta   90.00
_cell.angle_gamma   90.00
#
_symmetry.space_group_name_H-M   'P 1'
#
loop_
_entity.id
_entity.type
_entity.pdbx_description
1 polymer ?
#
loop_
_entity_poly.entity_id
_entity_poly.type
_entity_poly.pdbx_seq_one_letter_code
_entity_poly.pdbx_strand_id
1 'polypeptide(L)'
;MENNIEDMGQKNRFKYIFISLVCGLLFLILGIVVKQNYIRGFDLSSMVSLQSLISRKLDLPFSYLTLLGSTEVTILILAILFCWQLFKRRRVFWGLFLFIYIYIFEIAGKLYIYQPSPPNYFHRYNLGFHFPSSFFVHTDYSYPSGHMARTTFLIVLLVFFIWKNKNENKKPFFLILLFLYFIMTFISRIYLGEHWMSDVIGGSILGISIASLSIGLL
;
A
#
# COMPACT_ATOMS: atom_id res chain seq x y z
N MET A 1 2.94 21.31 -33.32
CA MET A 1 2.98 21.43 -31.85
C MET A 1 2.09 20.40 -31.16
N GLU A 2 0.96 19.98 -31.75
CA GLU A 2 0.15 18.83 -31.28
C GLU A 2 0.93 17.51 -31.22
N ASN A 3 1.70 17.15 -32.25
CA ASN A 3 2.49 15.90 -32.27
C ASN A 3 3.49 15.78 -31.10
N ASN A 4 4.06 16.89 -30.60
CA ASN A 4 5.00 16.86 -29.48
C ASN A 4 4.30 16.69 -28.11
N ILE A 5 3.02 17.07 -28.00
CA ILE A 5 2.25 16.96 -26.75
C ILE A 5 1.65 15.55 -26.64
N GLU A 6 1.19 14.97 -27.76
CA GLU A 6 0.75 13.57 -27.81
C GLU A 6 1.89 12.58 -27.57
N ASP A 7 3.07 12.81 -28.14
CA ASP A 7 4.26 11.97 -27.94
C ASP A 7 4.76 12.03 -26.47
N MET A 8 4.69 13.20 -25.83
CA MET A 8 5.02 13.37 -24.42
C MET A 8 3.98 12.73 -23.47
N GLY A 9 2.71 12.66 -23.89
CA GLY A 9 1.66 11.91 -23.22
C GLY A 9 1.85 10.40 -23.30
N GLN A 10 2.19 9.88 -24.49
CA GLN A 10 2.49 8.46 -24.69
C GLN A 10 3.75 8.00 -23.94
N LYS A 11 4.82 8.80 -23.95
CA LYS A 11 6.09 8.48 -23.27
C LYS A 11 5.91 8.33 -21.76
N ASN A 12 5.04 9.14 -21.15
CA ASN A 12 4.71 9.03 -19.73
C ASN A 12 3.88 7.77 -19.43
N ARG A 13 2.96 7.38 -20.32
CA ARG A 13 2.17 6.14 -20.20
C ARG A 13 3.05 4.89 -20.19
N PHE A 14 3.96 4.75 -21.15
CA PHE A 14 4.87 3.59 -21.21
C PHE A 14 5.75 3.47 -19.96
N LYS A 15 6.20 4.61 -19.41
CA LYS A 15 6.95 4.63 -18.16
C LYS A 15 6.17 4.01 -17.00
N TYR A 16 4.90 4.37 -16.81
CA TYR A 16 4.09 3.83 -15.71
C TYR A 16 3.73 2.35 -15.91
N ILE A 17 3.47 1.92 -17.15
CA ILE A 17 3.27 0.50 -17.47
C ILE A 17 4.55 -0.29 -17.19
N PHE A 18 5.71 0.22 -17.59
CA PHE A 18 7.00 -0.42 -17.32
C PHE A 18 7.26 -0.55 -15.82
N ILE A 19 7.05 0.51 -15.04
CA ILE A 19 7.15 0.47 -13.57
C ILE A 19 6.19 -0.60 -13.00
N SER A 20 4.95 -0.65 -13.50
CA SER A 20 3.98 -1.64 -13.07
C SER A 20 4.48 -3.08 -13.27
N LEU A 21 5.00 -3.38 -14.46
CA LEU A 21 5.51 -4.70 -14.81
C LEU A 21 6.73 -5.08 -13.98
N VAL A 22 7.68 -4.16 -13.80
CA VAL A 22 8.87 -4.39 -12.96
C VAL A 22 8.47 -4.64 -11.50
N CYS A 23 7.61 -3.80 -10.93
CA CYS A 23 7.12 -4.02 -9.57
C CYS A 23 6.31 -5.32 -9.46
N GLY A 24 5.48 -5.65 -10.45
CA GLY A 24 4.74 -6.91 -10.48
C GLY A 24 5.68 -8.12 -10.47
N LEU A 25 6.75 -8.08 -11.27
CA LEU A 25 7.77 -9.13 -11.29
C LEU A 25 8.50 -9.23 -9.94
N LEU A 26 8.91 -8.09 -9.36
CA LEU A 26 9.57 -8.05 -8.05
C LEU A 26 8.66 -8.59 -6.93
N PHE A 27 7.37 -8.31 -6.98
CA PHE A 27 6.39 -8.87 -6.06
C PHE A 27 6.32 -10.40 -6.16
N LEU A 28 6.28 -10.94 -7.38
CA LEU A 28 6.28 -12.40 -7.60
C LEU A 28 7.58 -13.05 -7.11
N ILE A 29 8.73 -12.45 -7.42
CA ILE A 29 10.04 -12.93 -6.94
C ILE A 29 10.09 -12.94 -5.42
N LEU A 30 9.67 -11.84 -4.77
CA LEU A 30 9.63 -11.74 -3.32
C LEU A 30 8.67 -12.79 -2.72
N GLY A 31 7.50 -13.01 -3.32
CA GLY A 31 6.56 -14.04 -2.88
C GLY A 31 7.16 -15.46 -2.94
N ILE A 32 7.97 -15.77 -3.95
CA ILE A 32 8.70 -17.04 -4.04
C ILE A 32 9.75 -17.14 -2.92
N VAL A 33 10.49 -16.07 -2.65
CA VAL A 33 11.50 -16.02 -1.57
C VAL A 33 10.86 -16.20 -0.19
N VAL A 34 9.72 -15.54 0.05
CA VAL A 34 8.92 -15.69 1.28
C VAL A 34 8.46 -17.14 1.43
N LYS A 35 7.89 -17.72 0.36
CA LYS A 35 7.39 -19.11 0.37
C LYS A 35 8.48 -20.15 0.71
N GLN A 36 9.73 -19.88 0.34
CA GLN A 36 10.87 -20.76 0.62
C GLN A 36 11.45 -20.56 2.04
N ASN A 37 10.86 -19.69 2.87
CA ASN A 37 11.30 -19.37 4.24
C ASN A 37 12.71 -18.78 4.39
N TYR A 38 13.38 -18.36 3.32
CA TYR A 38 14.76 -17.85 3.39
C TYR A 38 14.92 -16.56 4.20
N ILE A 39 13.87 -15.74 4.27
CA ILE A 39 13.91 -14.42 4.92
C ILE A 39 13.31 -14.41 6.32
N ARG A 40 12.90 -15.58 6.86
CA ARG A 40 12.23 -15.66 8.16
C ARG A 40 13.08 -15.13 9.32
N GLY A 41 14.38 -15.41 9.31
CA GLY A 41 15.31 -14.89 10.33
C GLY A 41 15.42 -13.37 10.29
N PHE A 42 15.41 -12.77 9.10
CA PHE A 42 15.41 -11.32 8.90
C PHE A 42 14.09 -10.68 9.34
N ASP A 43 12.96 -11.30 9.03
CA ASP A 43 11.65 -10.83 9.47
C ASP A 43 11.53 -10.78 11.00
N LEU A 44 12.00 -11.84 11.68
CA LEU A 44 11.99 -11.92 13.13
C LEU A 44 12.92 -10.89 13.76
N SER A 45 14.17 -10.78 13.29
CA SER A 45 15.14 -9.83 13.84
C SER A 45 14.68 -8.38 13.66
N SER A 46 14.08 -8.06 12.51
CA SER A 46 13.55 -6.72 12.23
C SER A 46 12.38 -6.37 13.17
N MET A 47 11.45 -7.30 13.39
CA MET A 47 10.33 -7.09 14.31
C MET A 47 10.81 -6.88 15.75
N VAL A 48 11.69 -7.74 16.25
CA VAL A 48 12.24 -7.62 17.62
C VAL A 48 13.00 -6.31 17.78
N SER A 49 13.80 -5.92 16.78
CA SER A 49 14.56 -4.66 16.82
C SER A 49 13.65 -3.43 16.86
N LEU A 50 12.61 -3.38 16.02
CA LEU A 50 11.64 -2.27 16.07
C LEU A 50 10.91 -2.23 17.41
N GLN A 51 10.52 -3.39 17.93
CA GLN A 51 9.80 -3.51 19.18
C GLN A 51 10.63 -3.17 20.44
N SER A 52 11.96 -3.30 20.36
CA SER A 52 12.88 -2.90 21.44
C SER A 52 13.22 -1.40 21.38
N LEU A 53 13.28 -0.81 20.18
CA LEU A 53 13.56 0.61 19.98
C LEU A 53 12.34 1.52 20.25
N ILE A 54 11.13 1.03 19.97
CA ILE A 54 9.91 1.83 20.00
C ILE A 54 9.11 1.55 21.28
N SER A 55 8.93 2.59 22.10
CA SER A 55 8.17 2.54 23.37
C SER A 55 6.70 2.17 23.16
N ARG A 56 6.15 1.34 24.06
CA ARG A 56 4.71 0.97 24.09
C ARG A 56 3.75 2.14 24.20
N LYS A 57 4.21 3.34 24.58
CA LYS A 57 3.38 4.56 24.53
C LYS A 57 2.89 4.88 23.11
N LEU A 58 3.56 4.35 22.08
CA LEU A 58 3.19 4.51 20.68
C LEU A 58 2.22 3.44 20.16
N ASP A 59 1.86 2.44 20.97
CA ASP A 59 0.91 1.37 20.58
C ASP A 59 -0.43 1.97 20.11
N LEU A 60 -1.02 2.86 20.90
CA LEU A 60 -2.31 3.48 20.60
C LEU A 60 -2.22 4.50 19.43
N PRO A 61 -1.27 5.45 19.41
CA PRO A 61 -1.06 6.32 18.25
C PRO A 61 -0.86 5.56 16.93
N PHE A 62 -0.05 4.50 16.93
CA PHE A 62 0.16 3.70 15.73
C PHE A 62 -1.08 2.89 15.35
N SER A 63 -1.83 2.37 16.32
CA SER A 63 -3.10 1.70 16.03
C SER A 63 -4.07 2.65 15.31
N TYR A 64 -4.23 3.89 15.79
CA TYR A 64 -5.04 4.90 15.10
C TYR A 64 -4.51 5.25 13.71
N LEU A 65 -3.20 5.44 13.57
CA LEU A 65 -2.57 5.77 12.29
C LEU A 65 -2.84 4.70 11.23
N THR A 66 -2.82 3.43 11.64
CA THR A 66 -3.13 2.34 10.72
C THR A 66 -4.58 2.36 10.25
N LEU A 67 -5.56 2.92 10.97
CA LEU A 67 -6.95 2.91 10.49
C LEU A 67 -7.12 3.49 9.08
N LEU A 68 -6.27 4.43 8.67
CA LEU A 68 -6.27 5.02 7.32
C LEU A 68 -5.97 4.01 6.19
N GLY A 69 -5.22 2.93 6.45
CA GLY A 69 -4.96 1.87 5.48
C GLY A 69 -5.96 0.70 5.54
N SER A 70 -6.97 0.78 6.42
CA SER A 70 -8.05 -0.20 6.49
C SER A 70 -8.85 -0.24 5.20
N THR A 71 -9.46 -1.39 4.91
CA THR A 71 -10.31 -1.59 3.72
C THR A 71 -11.43 -0.55 3.67
N GLU A 72 -12.11 -0.33 4.80
CA GLU A 72 -13.26 0.55 4.94
C GLU A 72 -12.88 2.00 4.67
N VAL A 73 -11.81 2.50 5.31
CA VAL A 73 -11.37 3.89 5.15
C VAL A 73 -10.83 4.13 3.75
N THR A 74 -10.06 3.20 3.19
CA THR A 74 -9.52 3.35 1.82
C THR A 74 -10.61 3.34 0.75
N ILE A 75 -11.61 2.46 0.85
CA ILE A 75 -12.79 2.48 -0.04
C ILE A 75 -13.54 3.81 0.08
N LEU A 76 -13.74 4.31 1.31
CA LEU A 76 -14.39 5.60 1.53
C LEU A 76 -13.61 6.75 0.87
N ILE A 77 -12.28 6.78 1.01
CA ILE A 77 -11.42 7.78 0.35
C ILE A 77 -11.57 7.69 -1.18
N LEU A 78 -11.52 6.49 -1.75
CA LEU A 78 -11.67 6.28 -3.19
C LEU A 78 -13.06 6.72 -3.68
N ALA A 79 -14.11 6.43 -2.92
CA ALA A 79 -15.48 6.87 -3.24
C ALA A 79 -15.59 8.40 -3.21
N ILE A 80 -15.02 9.07 -2.20
CA ILE A 80 -14.97 10.54 -2.13
C ILE A 80 -14.21 11.11 -3.33
N LEU A 81 -13.06 10.56 -3.68
CA LEU A 81 -12.27 10.98 -4.84
C LEU A 81 -13.04 10.79 -6.15
N PHE A 82 -13.75 9.68 -6.31
CA PHE A 82 -14.58 9.40 -7.47
C PHE A 82 -15.75 10.39 -7.60
N CYS A 83 -16.52 10.58 -6.52
CA CYS A 83 -17.62 11.55 -6.47
C CYS A 83 -17.11 12.97 -6.77
N TRP A 84 -15.98 13.37 -6.20
CA TRP A 84 -15.38 14.69 -6.47
C TRP A 84 -15.03 14.90 -7.95
N GLN A 85 -14.53 13.88 -8.64
CA GLN A 85 -14.26 13.95 -10.09
C GLN A 85 -15.54 14.14 -10.91
N LEU A 86 -16.62 13.44 -10.53
CA LEU A 86 -17.95 13.60 -11.15
C LEU A 86 -18.49 15.01 -10.94
N PHE A 87 -18.45 15.53 -9.70
CA PHE A 87 -18.92 16.88 -9.39
C PHE A 87 -18.16 17.97 -10.15
N LYS A 88 -16.85 17.79 -10.35
CA LYS A 88 -16.03 18.74 -11.13
C LYS A 88 -16.19 18.58 -12.65
N ARG A 89 -17.11 17.73 -13.13
CA ARG A 89 -17.33 17.37 -14.56
C ARG A 89 -16.02 17.06 -15.30
N ARG A 90 -15.05 16.48 -14.59
CA ARG A 90 -13.78 16.07 -15.22
C ARG A 90 -13.94 14.71 -15.86
N ARG A 91 -13.08 14.38 -16.83
CA ARG A 91 -12.94 12.99 -17.30
C ARG A 91 -12.65 12.11 -16.10
N VAL A 92 -13.56 11.18 -15.82
CA VAL A 92 -13.46 10.23 -14.72
C VAL A 92 -12.23 9.38 -14.91
N PHE A 93 -11.39 9.31 -13.88
CA PHE A 93 -10.24 8.42 -13.88
C PHE A 93 -10.69 7.01 -13.49
N TRP A 94 -11.02 6.22 -14.50
CA TRP A 94 -11.45 4.82 -14.31
C TRP A 94 -10.37 3.92 -13.71
N GLY A 95 -9.11 4.33 -13.72
CA GLY A 95 -8.02 3.59 -13.07
C GLY A 95 -8.23 3.38 -11.56
N LEU A 96 -9.09 4.16 -10.89
CA LEU A 96 -9.45 3.92 -9.48
C LEU A 96 -10.03 2.50 -9.28
N PHE A 97 -10.74 1.95 -10.27
CA PHE A 97 -11.31 0.61 -10.19
C PHE A 97 -10.26 -0.50 -10.21
N LEU A 98 -9.04 -0.25 -10.69
CA LEU A 98 -7.96 -1.25 -10.61
C LEU A 98 -7.54 -1.56 -9.17
N PHE A 99 -7.98 -0.76 -8.20
CA PHE A 99 -7.85 -1.08 -6.78
C PHE A 99 -8.37 -2.49 -6.42
N ILE A 100 -9.38 -3.00 -7.15
CA ILE A 100 -9.91 -4.35 -6.93
C ILE A 100 -8.85 -5.45 -7.07
N TYR A 101 -7.84 -5.23 -7.94
CA TYR A 101 -6.75 -6.19 -8.13
C TYR A 101 -5.89 -6.35 -6.88
N ILE A 102 -5.84 -5.36 -5.98
CA ILE A 102 -5.14 -5.51 -4.70
C ILE A 102 -5.76 -6.65 -3.90
N TYR A 103 -7.09 -6.75 -3.84
CA TYR A 103 -7.75 -7.85 -3.13
C TYR A 103 -7.53 -9.20 -3.80
N ILE A 104 -7.55 -9.24 -5.13
CA ILE A 104 -7.29 -10.48 -5.89
C ILE A 104 -5.89 -11.02 -5.53
N PHE A 105 -4.87 -10.17 -5.57
CA PHE A 105 -3.50 -10.57 -5.24
C PHE A 105 -3.27 -10.78 -3.73
N GLU A 106 -3.96 -10.03 -2.86
CA GLU A 106 -3.93 -10.24 -1.41
C GLU A 106 -4.48 -11.63 -1.07
N ILE A 107 -5.67 -11.98 -1.58
CA ILE A 107 -6.30 -13.29 -1.35
C ILE A 107 -5.45 -14.39 -1.96
N ALA A 108 -4.96 -14.22 -3.20
CA ALA A 108 -4.09 -15.22 -3.82
C ALA A 108 -2.81 -15.46 -3.01
N GLY A 109 -2.14 -14.41 -2.54
CA GLY A 109 -0.97 -14.54 -1.68
C GLY A 109 -1.28 -15.31 -0.39
N LYS A 110 -2.38 -14.92 0.28
CA LYS A 110 -2.87 -15.55 1.50
C LYS A 110 -3.33 -17.00 1.34
N LEU A 111 -3.57 -17.48 0.12
CA LEU A 111 -3.92 -18.88 -0.17
C LEU A 111 -2.71 -19.72 -0.60
N TYR A 112 -1.77 -19.15 -1.36
CA TYR A 112 -0.70 -19.90 -2.02
C TYR A 112 0.70 -19.74 -1.40
N ILE A 113 0.90 -18.73 -0.55
CA ILE A 113 2.18 -18.45 0.11
C ILE A 113 2.03 -18.77 1.60
N TYR A 114 2.60 -19.91 1.99
CA TYR A 114 2.65 -20.33 3.39
C TYR A 114 3.63 -19.43 4.16
N GLN A 115 3.09 -18.42 4.84
CA GLN A 115 3.84 -17.51 5.72
C GLN A 115 2.95 -17.26 6.95
N PRO A 116 3.16 -17.98 8.08
CA PRO A 116 2.32 -17.81 9.25
C PRO A 116 2.48 -16.41 9.83
N SER A 117 1.36 -15.83 10.24
CA SER A 117 1.32 -14.50 10.87
C SER A 117 2.22 -14.42 12.12
N PRO A 118 2.67 -13.20 12.49
CA PRO A 118 3.39 -13.02 13.75
C PRO A 118 2.56 -13.54 14.93
N PRO A 119 3.18 -14.34 15.82
CA PRO A 119 2.49 -14.85 17.00
C PRO A 119 1.88 -13.75 17.87
N ASN A 120 0.77 -14.07 18.54
CA ASN A 120 0.00 -13.12 19.34
C ASN A 120 0.81 -12.40 20.44
N TYR A 121 1.89 -13.00 20.95
CA TYR A 121 2.74 -12.33 21.95
C TYR A 121 3.53 -11.14 21.40
N PHE A 122 3.65 -11.01 20.07
CA PHE A 122 4.16 -9.81 19.41
C PHE A 122 3.09 -8.73 19.20
N HIS A 123 1.81 -9.06 19.32
CA HIS A 123 0.74 -8.12 18.99
C HIS A 123 0.72 -6.97 19.98
N ARG A 124 0.71 -5.74 19.46
CA ARG A 124 0.59 -4.49 20.22
C ARG A 124 -0.57 -3.62 19.75
N TYR A 125 -1.40 -4.12 18.85
CA TYR A 125 -2.61 -3.41 18.42
C TYR A 125 -3.53 -3.20 19.62
N ASN A 126 -3.92 -1.94 19.86
CA ASN A 126 -4.62 -1.53 21.07
C ASN A 126 -5.76 -0.58 20.76
N LEU A 127 -6.67 -1.01 19.87
CA LEU A 127 -7.98 -0.39 19.73
C LEU A 127 -9.02 -1.38 20.23
N GLY A 128 -9.93 -0.92 21.09
CA GLY A 128 -11.06 -1.72 21.58
C GLY A 128 -12.14 -2.00 20.53
N PHE A 129 -11.82 -1.80 19.24
CA PHE A 129 -12.69 -2.13 18.12
C PHE A 129 -11.86 -2.63 16.94
N HIS A 130 -12.51 -3.47 16.13
CA HIS A 130 -11.99 -3.95 14.86
C HIS A 130 -13.02 -3.67 13.78
N PHE A 131 -12.54 -3.36 12.58
CA PHE A 131 -13.42 -3.23 11.43
C PHE A 131 -13.92 -4.62 10.96
N PRO A 132 -15.06 -4.70 10.27
CA PRO A 132 -15.56 -5.96 9.73
C PRO A 132 -14.52 -6.70 8.86
N SER A 133 -13.75 -5.97 8.05
CA SER A 133 -12.70 -6.58 7.20
C SER A 133 -11.61 -7.32 7.98
N SER A 134 -11.40 -6.98 9.25
CA SER A 134 -10.50 -7.70 10.17
C SER A 134 -11.01 -9.09 10.57
N PHE A 135 -12.18 -9.52 10.10
CA PHE A 135 -12.67 -10.89 10.32
C PHE A 135 -12.75 -11.69 9.02
N PHE A 136 -13.02 -11.04 7.89
CA PHE A 136 -13.23 -11.74 6.61
C PHE A 136 -11.94 -12.06 5.84
N VAL A 137 -10.85 -11.32 6.10
CA VAL A 137 -9.58 -11.45 5.34
C VAL A 137 -8.44 -11.99 6.21
N HIS A 138 -8.74 -12.56 7.37
CA HIS A 138 -7.75 -13.24 8.21
C HIS A 138 -7.70 -14.72 7.85
N THR A 139 -6.68 -15.07 7.09
CA THR A 139 -6.21 -16.44 6.91
C THR A 139 -5.07 -16.72 7.90
N ASP A 140 -4.68 -17.99 8.04
CA ASP A 140 -3.47 -18.35 8.81
C ASP A 140 -2.19 -17.71 8.22
N TYR A 141 -2.22 -17.30 6.94
CA TYR A 141 -1.09 -16.70 6.24
C TYR A 141 -1.16 -15.17 6.21
N SER A 142 0.00 -14.51 6.35
CA SER A 142 0.12 -13.05 6.48
C SER A 142 0.55 -12.33 5.21
N TYR A 143 1.11 -13.03 4.23
CA TYR A 143 1.66 -12.42 3.02
C TYR A 143 0.61 -12.31 1.89
N PRO A 144 0.53 -11.17 1.18
CA PRO A 144 1.17 -9.88 1.48
C PRO A 144 0.34 -9.04 2.44
N SER A 145 0.93 -7.94 2.94
CA SER A 145 0.18 -6.95 3.72
C SER A 145 -0.78 -6.17 2.83
N GLY A 146 -2.07 -6.53 2.85
CA GLY A 146 -3.13 -5.80 2.14
C GLY A 146 -3.24 -4.34 2.55
N HIS A 147 -3.05 -4.08 3.84
CA HIS A 147 -3.02 -2.72 4.40
C HIS A 147 -1.96 -1.85 3.72
N MET A 148 -0.74 -2.36 3.64
CA MET A 148 0.37 -1.64 3.01
C MET A 148 0.15 -1.48 1.49
N ALA A 149 -0.44 -2.47 0.83
CA ALA A 149 -0.79 -2.38 -0.59
C ALA A 149 -1.80 -1.26 -0.86
N ARG A 150 -2.86 -1.16 -0.07
CA ARG A 150 -3.88 -0.10 -0.21
C ARG A 150 -3.31 1.28 0.12
N THR A 151 -2.57 1.41 1.22
CA THR A 151 -1.89 2.67 1.59
C THR A 151 -0.96 3.14 0.48
N THR A 152 -0.12 2.24 -0.04
CA THR A 152 0.85 2.60 -1.08
C THR A 152 0.16 2.96 -2.39
N PHE A 153 -0.91 2.23 -2.77
CA PHE A 153 -1.71 2.55 -3.94
C PHE A 153 -2.26 3.98 -3.87
N LEU A 154 -2.88 4.36 -2.74
CA LEU A 154 -3.40 5.70 -2.53
C LEU A 154 -2.30 6.76 -2.57
N ILE A 155 -1.16 6.51 -1.91
CA ILE A 155 -0.03 7.45 -1.90
C ILE A 155 0.49 7.70 -3.32
N VAL A 156 0.70 6.66 -4.12
CA VAL A 156 1.18 6.81 -5.52
C VAL A 156 0.19 7.61 -6.36
N LEU A 157 -1.12 7.35 -6.22
CA LEU A 157 -2.15 8.13 -6.92
C LEU A 157 -2.17 9.60 -6.48
N LEU A 158 -2.08 9.86 -5.18
CA LEU A 158 -2.07 11.23 -4.64
C LEU A 158 -0.82 11.98 -5.10
N VAL A 159 0.36 11.34 -5.06
CA VAL A 159 1.60 11.89 -5.61
C VAL A 159 1.39 12.25 -7.08
N PHE A 160 0.85 11.36 -7.90
CA PHE A 160 0.57 11.65 -9.31
C PHE A 160 -0.36 12.86 -9.51
N PHE A 161 -1.43 12.98 -8.73
CA PHE A 161 -2.32 14.14 -8.79
C PHE A 161 -1.67 15.44 -8.31
N ILE A 162 -0.81 15.38 -7.30
CA ILE A 162 -0.03 16.52 -6.82
C ILE A 162 0.91 17.00 -7.93
N TRP A 163 1.61 16.09 -8.61
CA TRP A 163 2.50 16.42 -9.72
C TRP A 163 1.77 17.06 -10.91
N LYS A 164 0.54 16.62 -11.19
CA LYS A 164 -0.33 17.23 -12.22
C LYS A 164 -0.91 18.59 -11.83
N ASN A 165 -0.86 18.98 -10.55
CA ASN A 165 -1.39 20.27 -10.11
C ASN A 165 -0.46 21.43 -10.53
N LYS A 166 -1.03 22.57 -10.92
CA LYS A 166 -0.27 23.75 -11.38
C LYS A 166 0.37 24.58 -10.25
N ASN A 167 -0.04 24.36 -9.01
CA ASN A 167 0.49 25.10 -7.86
C ASN A 167 1.75 24.43 -7.31
N GLU A 168 2.92 24.85 -7.79
CA GLU A 168 4.23 24.30 -7.43
C GLU A 168 4.60 24.53 -5.95
N ASN A 169 4.19 25.66 -5.37
CA ASN A 169 4.63 26.09 -4.04
C ASN A 169 4.24 25.14 -2.90
N LYS A 170 3.14 24.40 -3.06
CA LYS A 170 2.64 23.47 -2.01
C LYS A 170 3.07 22.01 -2.25
N LYS A 171 3.60 21.67 -3.43
CA LYS A 171 3.99 20.29 -3.76
C LYS A 171 4.99 19.68 -2.77
N PRO A 172 6.12 20.33 -2.41
CA PRO A 172 7.12 19.68 -1.56
C PRO A 172 6.55 19.33 -0.18
N PHE A 173 5.74 20.20 0.40
CA PHE A 173 5.09 19.95 1.69
C PHE A 173 4.21 18.69 1.66
N PHE A 174 3.34 18.55 0.66
CA PHE A 174 2.48 17.37 0.56
C PHE A 174 3.25 16.09 0.25
N LEU A 175 4.31 16.17 -0.57
CA LEU A 175 5.16 15.01 -0.86
C LEU A 175 5.89 14.51 0.39
N ILE A 176 6.42 15.43 1.20
CA ILE A 176 7.05 15.10 2.49
C ILE A 176 6.02 14.46 3.43
N LEU A 177 4.82 15.02 3.53
CA LEU A 177 3.76 14.49 4.38
C LEU A 177 3.36 13.05 3.99
N LEU A 178 3.17 12.79 2.68
CA LEU A 178 2.85 11.46 2.18
C LEU A 178 3.99 10.46 2.40
N PHE A 179 5.24 10.90 2.24
CA PHE A 179 6.41 10.08 2.51
C PHE A 179 6.51 9.72 4.00
N LEU A 180 6.33 10.68 4.90
CA LEU A 180 6.31 10.43 6.34
C LEU A 180 5.19 9.47 6.70
N TYR A 181 3.99 9.66 6.15
CA TYR A 181 2.87 8.76 6.39
C TYR A 181 3.13 7.32 5.88
N PHE A 182 3.77 7.17 4.72
CA PHE A 182 4.22 5.87 4.21
C PHE A 182 5.16 5.18 5.20
N ILE A 183 6.20 5.88 5.66
CA ILE A 183 7.20 5.34 6.58
C ILE A 183 6.58 4.99 7.94
N MET A 184 5.72 5.85 8.49
CA MET A 184 5.03 5.59 9.75
C MET A 184 4.09 4.38 9.64
N THR A 185 3.38 4.22 8.52
CA THR A 185 2.52 3.05 8.29
C THR A 185 3.34 1.78 8.09
N PHE A 186 4.46 1.87 7.36
CA PHE A 186 5.37 0.75 7.16
C PHE A 186 5.90 0.23 8.51
N ILE A 187 6.40 1.14 9.35
CA ILE A 187 6.93 0.80 10.67
C ILE A 187 5.82 0.27 11.58
N SER A 188 4.64 0.90 11.59
CA SER A 188 3.55 0.51 12.48
C SER A 188 3.06 -0.91 12.22
N ARG A 189 2.97 -1.38 10.97
CA ARG A 189 2.53 -2.76 10.67
C ARG A 189 3.48 -3.83 11.22
N ILE A 190 4.78 -3.55 11.24
CA ILE A 190 5.79 -4.45 11.81
C ILE A 190 5.82 -4.32 13.33
N TYR A 191 5.85 -3.08 13.82
CA TYR A 191 5.90 -2.75 15.24
C TYR A 191 4.72 -3.32 16.03
N LEU A 192 3.51 -3.17 15.49
CA LEU A 192 2.27 -3.67 16.10
C LEU A 192 2.17 -5.19 16.08
N GLY A 193 3.12 -5.89 15.44
CA GLY A 193 3.13 -7.35 15.35
C GLY A 193 2.07 -7.90 14.40
N GLU A 194 1.59 -7.10 13.47
CA GLU A 194 0.50 -7.48 12.55
C GLU A 194 1.02 -8.22 11.31
N HIS A 195 2.22 -7.85 10.86
CA HIS A 195 2.84 -8.40 9.66
C HIS A 195 4.36 -8.48 9.81
N TRP A 196 4.96 -9.39 9.06
CA TRP A 196 6.40 -9.43 8.87
C TRP A 196 6.87 -8.30 7.97
N MET A 197 8.15 -7.94 8.05
CA MET A 197 8.72 -6.90 7.21
C MET A 197 8.58 -7.24 5.72
N SER A 198 8.80 -8.50 5.35
CA SER A 198 8.60 -9.01 4.00
C SER A 198 7.17 -8.84 3.49
N ASP A 199 6.15 -9.07 4.32
CA ASP A 199 4.74 -8.85 3.98
C ASP A 199 4.46 -7.38 3.66
N VAL A 200 5.04 -6.46 4.45
CA VAL A 200 4.88 -5.01 4.29
C VAL A 200 5.61 -4.53 3.03
N ILE A 201 6.80 -5.04 2.74
CA ILE A 201 7.53 -4.77 1.48
C ILE A 201 6.71 -5.30 0.29
N GLY A 202 6.23 -6.55 0.35
CA GLY A 202 5.41 -7.15 -0.69
C GLY A 202 4.14 -6.35 -0.97
N GLY A 203 3.43 -5.95 0.09
CA GLY A 203 2.28 -5.07 -0.01
C GLY A 203 2.63 -3.74 -0.68
N SER A 204 3.73 -3.09 -0.26
CA SER A 204 4.19 -1.83 -0.86
C SER A 204 4.44 -1.96 -2.36
N ILE A 205 5.17 -3.00 -2.78
CA ILE A 205 5.50 -3.26 -4.19
C ILE A 205 4.22 -3.52 -5.00
N LEU A 206 3.28 -4.31 -4.46
CA LEU A 206 1.99 -4.58 -5.08
C LEU A 206 1.18 -3.28 -5.29
N GLY A 207 1.13 -2.43 -4.26
CA GLY A 207 0.45 -1.13 -4.32
C GLY A 207 1.05 -0.21 -5.39
N ILE A 208 2.38 -0.14 -5.50
CA ILE A 208 3.09 0.61 -6.55
C ILE A 208 2.75 0.05 -7.93
N SER A 209 2.77 -1.28 -8.07
CA SER A 209 2.51 -1.94 -9.36
C SER A 209 1.12 -1.58 -9.88
N ILE A 210 0.08 -1.75 -9.06
CA ILE A 210 -1.31 -1.53 -9.47
C ILE A 210 -1.62 -0.04 -9.64
N ALA A 211 -1.07 0.83 -8.80
CA ALA A 211 -1.24 2.29 -8.98
C ALA A 211 -0.55 2.80 -10.23
N SER A 212 0.64 2.27 -10.56
CA SER A 212 1.33 2.63 -11.79
C SER A 212 0.57 2.11 -13.01
N LEU A 213 -0.01 0.91 -12.97
CA LEU A 213 -0.88 0.43 -14.04
C LEU A 213 -2.09 1.35 -14.22
N SER A 214 -2.73 1.69 -13.11
CA SER A 214 -3.86 2.62 -13.06
C SER A 214 -3.54 3.93 -13.76
N ILE A 215 -2.40 4.55 -13.42
CA ILE A 215 -1.93 5.78 -14.04
C ILE A 215 -1.56 5.59 -15.52
N GLY A 216 -0.94 4.47 -15.88
CA GLY A 216 -0.55 4.16 -17.26
C GLY A 216 -1.73 3.87 -18.19
N LEU A 217 -2.95 3.71 -17.67
CA LEU A 217 -4.17 3.57 -18.47
C LEU A 217 -4.96 4.89 -18.62
N LEU A 218 -4.46 6.00 -18.08
CA LEU A 218 -4.94 7.37 -18.38
C LEU A 218 -4.57 7.81 -19.80
#